data_AF-A0A316FZZ7-F1
#
_entry.id   AF-A0A316FZZ7-F1
#
_cell.length_a   1.000
_cell.length_b   1.000
_cell.length_c   1.000
_cell.angle_alpha   90.00
_cell.angle_beta   90.00
_cell.angle_gamma   90.00
#
_symmetry.space_group_name_H-M   'P 1'
#
loop_
_entity.id
_entity.type
_entity.pdbx_description
1 polymer ?
#
loop_
_entity_poly.entity_id
_entity_poly.type
_entity_poly.pdbx_seq_one_letter_code
_entity_poly.pdbx_strand_id
1 'polypeptide(L)' 'MRRGDIVQLNSGGTKMTVFSFVKDLPVEQKEPFVGEGFREEDVVCKWFVGTTLKKDIFRSSMLKQVV' A
#
# COMPACT_ATOMS: atom_id res chain seq x y z
N MET A 1 -1.66 -10.75 -4.19
CA MET A 1 -1.84 -9.90 -3.00
C MET A 1 -3.33 -9.59 -2.84
N ARG A 2 -3.79 -9.59 -1.60
CA ARG A 2 -5.14 -9.22 -1.17
C ARG A 2 -5.06 -8.39 0.12
N ARG A 3 -6.16 -7.74 0.48
CA ARG A 3 -6.28 -7.04 1.76
C ARG A 3 -5.99 -8.00 2.93
N GLY A 4 -5.18 -7.53 3.88
CA GLY A 4 -4.73 -8.29 5.03
C GLY A 4 -3.41 -9.04 4.84
N ASP A 5 -2.93 -9.19 3.60
CA ASP A 5 -1.62 -9.82 3.38
C ASP A 5 -0.50 -8.98 4.00
N ILE A 6 0.52 -9.66 4.51
CA ILE A 6 1.76 -9.03 4.95
C ILE A 6 2.71 -8.98 3.75
N VAL A 7 3.22 -7.78 3.48
CA VAL A 7 4.08 -7.48 2.32
C VAL A 7 5.31 -6.71 2.76
N GLN A 8 6.31 -6.69 1.90
CA GLN A 8 7.56 -5.94 2.10
C GLN A 8 8.02 -5.44 0.74
N LEU A 9 8.82 -4.38 0.69
CA LEU A 9 9.50 -4.01 -0.55
C LEU A 9 10.40 -5.17 -1.01
N ASN A 10 10.55 -5.32 -2.32
CA ASN A 10 11.43 -6.34 -2.90
C ASN A 10 12.86 -6.24 -2.37
N SER A 11 13.34 -5.01 -2.16
CA SER A 11 14.64 -4.69 -1.56
C SER A 11 14.76 -5.01 -0.06
N GLY A 12 13.66 -5.35 0.62
CA GLY A 12 13.64 -5.63 2.06
C GLY A 12 13.02 -4.49 2.89
N GLY A 13 13.40 -4.40 4.17
CA GLY A 13 12.92 -3.35 5.08
C GLY A 13 11.71 -3.71 5.94
N THR A 14 10.87 -2.73 6.26
CA THR A 14 9.73 -2.92 7.17
C THR A 14 8.63 -3.77 6.54
N LYS A 15 8.08 -4.70 7.33
CA LYS A 15 6.87 -5.44 6.95
C LYS A 15 5.65 -4.52 7.08
N MET A 16 4.80 -4.56 6.07
CA MET A 16 3.61 -3.75 5.95
C MET A 16 2.39 -4.65 5.77
N THR A 17 1.21 -4.15 6.10
CA THR A 17 -0.06 -4.82 5.83
C THR A 17 -0.74 -4.16 4.65
N VAL A 18 -1.24 -4.96 3.70
CA VAL A 18 -2.12 -4.46 2.64
C VAL A 18 -3.43 -4.03 3.26
N PHE A 19 -3.66 -2.72 3.33
CA PHE A 19 -4.87 -2.14 3.90
C PHE A 19 -6.00 -2.06 2.88
N SER A 20 -5.70 -1.66 1.65
CA SER A 20 -6.65 -1.52 0.53
C SER A 20 -5.91 -1.43 -0.81
N PHE A 21 -6.64 -1.42 -1.92
CA PHE A 21 -6.14 -0.96 -3.21
C PHE A 21 -6.66 0.44 -3.51
N VAL A 22 -5.97 1.18 -4.38
CA VAL A 22 -6.39 2.54 -4.80
C VAL A 22 -7.78 2.51 -5.43
N LYS A 23 -8.10 1.49 -6.23
CA LYS A 23 -9.44 1.31 -6.82
C LYS A 23 -10.58 1.20 -5.80
N ASP A 24 -10.29 0.72 -4.60
CA ASP A 24 -11.27 0.47 -3.54
C ASP A 24 -11.42 1.68 -2.59
N LEU A 25 -10.68 2.76 -2.83
CA LEU A 25 -10.80 4.00 -2.06
C LEU A 25 -12.01 4.82 -2.51
N PRO A 26 -12.64 5.59 -1.60
CA PRO A 26 -13.63 6.59 -1.97
C PRO A 26 -13.08 7.57 -3.00
N VAL A 27 -13.92 8.06 -3.92
CA VAL A 27 -13.50 8.93 -5.04
C VAL A 27 -12.68 10.14 -4.56
N GLU A 28 -13.14 10.79 -3.50
CA GLU A 28 -12.48 11.94 -2.86
C GLU A 28 -11.04 11.64 -2.41
N GLN A 29 -10.77 10.40 -2.01
CA GLN A 29 -9.43 9.97 -1.60
C GLN A 29 -8.61 9.46 -2.79
N LYS A 30 -9.27 9.00 -3.87
CA LYS A 30 -8.65 8.41 -5.04
C LYS A 30 -8.10 9.47 -6.00
N GLU A 31 -8.82 10.57 -6.21
CA GLU A 31 -8.46 11.63 -7.16
C GLU A 31 -7.04 12.20 -6.96
N PRO A 32 -6.60 12.53 -5.73
CA PRO A 32 -5.24 13.03 -5.52
C PRO A 32 -4.17 12.02 -5.95
N PHE A 33 -4.37 10.74 -5.66
CA PHE A 33 -3.39 9.69 -5.98
C PHE A 33 -3.29 9.44 -7.48
N VAL A 34 -4.41 9.45 -8.19
CA VAL A 34 -4.42 9.33 -9.65
C VAL A 34 -3.72 10.53 -10.28
N GLY A 35 -3.93 11.74 -9.74
CA GLY A 35 -3.21 12.94 -10.18
C GLY A 35 -1.69 12.87 -9.97
N GLU A 36 -1.24 12.16 -8.95
CA GLU A 36 0.19 11.91 -8.65
C GLU A 36 0.79 10.76 -9.48
N GLY A 37 0.00 10.12 -10.35
CA GLY A 37 0.46 9.04 -11.23
C GLY A 37 0.38 7.63 -10.64
N PHE A 38 -0.30 7.47 -9.49
CA PHE A 38 -0.65 6.15 -8.98
C PHE A 38 -1.80 5.53 -9.78
N ARG A 39 -1.74 4.22 -9.92
CA ARG A 39 -2.71 3.44 -10.68
C ARG A 39 -3.73 2.82 -9.74
N GLU A 40 -4.88 2.47 -10.31
CA GLU A 40 -5.95 1.77 -9.59
C GLU A 40 -5.52 0.42 -8.98
N GLU A 41 -4.54 -0.23 -9.61
CA GLU A 41 -3.90 -1.48 -9.20
C GLU A 41 -2.84 -1.32 -8.09
N ASP A 42 -2.51 -0.09 -7.72
CA ASP A 42 -1.55 0.18 -6.66
C ASP A 42 -2.16 -0.08 -5.27
N VAL A 43 -1.27 -0.36 -4.33
CA VAL A 43 -1.60 -0.95 -3.04
C VAL A 43 -1.39 0.08 -1.95
N VAL A 44 -2.43 0.28 -1.12
CA VAL A 44 -2.35 1.08 0.08
C VAL A 44 -1.85 0.19 1.22
N CYS A 45 -0.66 0.49 1.72
CA CYS A 45 -0.02 -0.25 2.80
C CYS A 45 -0.04 0.55 4.10
N LYS A 46 -0.14 -0.15 5.24
CA LYS A 46 0.01 0.43 6.57
C LYS A 46 1.04 -0.35 7.38
N TRP A 47 1.79 0.36 8.22
CA TRP A 47 2.77 -0.22 9.13
C TRP A 47 2.99 0.69 10.33
N PHE A 48 3.58 0.16 11.38
CA PHE A 48 3.96 0.95 12.55
C PHE A 48 5.44 1.34 12.48
N VAL A 49 5.72 2.60 12.83
CA VAL A 49 7.07 3.09 13.16
C VAL A 49 7.03 3.47 14.64
N GLY A 50 7.52 2.57 15.50
CA GLY A 50 7.30 2.65 16.94
C GLY A 50 5.81 2.54 17.26
N THR A 51 5.24 3.56 17.90
CA THR A 51 3.80 3.66 18.22
C THR A 51 2.98 4.37 17.15
N THR A 52 3.63 4.93 16.11
CA THR A 52 2.95 5.72 15.08
C THR A 52 2.53 4.85 13.91
N LEU A 53 1.24 4.83 13.60
CA LEU A 53 0.72 4.19 12.38
C LEU A 53 1.04 5.06 11.16
N LYS A 54 1.81 4.51 10.23
CA LYS A 54 2.10 5.10 8.92
C LYS A 54 1.27 4.41 7.83
N LYS A 55 1.01 5.16 6.75
CA LYS A 55 0.26 4.73 5.57
C LYS A 55 0.94 5.31 4.34
N ASP A 56 1.07 4.50 3.30
CA ASP A 56 1.62 4.95 2.01
C ASP A 56 1.13 4.04 0.87
N ILE A 57 1.35 4.45 -0.38
CA ILE A 57 0.93 3.74 -1.59
C ILE A 57 2.14 3.22 -2.33
N PHE A 58 2.10 1.96 -2.71
CA PHE A 58 3.17 1.31 -3.45
C PHE A 58 2.62 0.62 -4.69
N ARG A 59 3.44 0.61 -5.74
CA ARG A 59 3.17 -0.24 -6.89
C ARG A 59 3.21 -1.70 -6.48
N SER A 60 2.23 -2.47 -6.96
CA SER A 60 2.18 -3.91 -6.70
C SER A 60 3.49 -4.62 -7.07
N SER A 61 4.15 -4.19 -8.14
CA SER A 61 5.43 -4.77 -8.61
C SER A 61 6.63 -4.50 -7.69
N MET A 62 6.54 -3.52 -6.77
CA MET A 62 7.59 -3.22 -5.81
C MET A 62 7.50 -4.07 -4.55
N LEU A 63 6.39 -4.78 -4.36
CA LEU A 63 6.07 -5.52 -3.16
C LEU A 63 6.22 -7.03 -3.39
N LYS A 64 6.79 -7.71 -2.39
CA LYS A 64 6.71 -9.15 -2.23
C LYS A 64 5.83 -9.49 -1.05
N GLN A 65 5.02 -10.54 -1.19
CA GLN A 65 4.32 -11.12 -0.05
C GLN A 65 5.31 -11.81 0.87
N VAL A 66 5.16 -11.59 2.16
CA VAL A 66 5.97 -12.21 3.20
C VAL A 66 4.98 -12.86 4.16
N VAL A 67 5.01 -14.19 4.25
CA VAL A 67 4.03 -15.11 4.86
C VAL A 67 3.17 -15.83 3.81
#